data_AF-A0A6B3HKJ7-F1
#
_entry.id   AF-A0A6B3HKJ7-F1
#
_cell.length_a   1.000
_cell.length_b   1.000
_cell.length_c   1.000
_cell.angle_alpha   90.00
_cell.angle_beta   90.00
_cell.angle_gamma   90.00
#
_symmetry.space_group_name_H-M   'P 1'
#
loop_
_entity.id
_entity.type
_entity.pdbx_description
1 polymer ?
#
loop_
_entity_poly.entity_id
_entity_poly.type
_entity_poly.pdbx_seq_one_letter_code
_entity_poly.pdbx_strand_id
1 'polypeptide(L)'
;MRERQTHRDRLRAQEFEAFVAGAGGRLLHTATLLTAEPAAPAGANARAQRLLCAALARTYAEWDRLRGEDPYDRTRQELAVRFAREAWRHRHPLGGVLGR
;
A
#
# COMPACT_ATOMS: atom_id res chain seq x y z
N MET A 1 -1.04 16.41 29.48
CA MET A 1 -0.15 15.93 28.38
C MET A 1 -0.73 14.69 27.67
N ARG A 2 -1.11 13.61 28.37
CA ARG A 2 -1.69 12.39 27.75
C ARG A 2 -2.98 12.62 26.94
N GLU A 3 -3.91 13.44 27.43
CA GLU A 3 -5.19 13.71 26.75
C GLU A 3 -5.04 14.43 25.40
N ARG A 4 -4.02 15.28 25.27
CA ARG A 4 -3.72 15.97 24.00
C ARG A 4 -3.15 14.99 22.97
N GLN A 5 -2.37 14.02 23.41
CA GLN A 5 -1.83 12.98 22.53
C GLN A 5 -2.94 12.06 22.02
N THR A 6 -3.81 11.57 22.92
CA THR A 6 -4.92 10.69 22.53
C THR A 6 -5.92 11.36 21.58
N HIS A 7 -6.17 12.66 21.78
CA HIS A 7 -7.02 13.42 20.87
C HIS A 7 -6.39 13.55 19.47
N ARG A 8 -5.08 13.86 19.39
CA ARG A 8 -4.35 13.94 18.11
C ARG A 8 -4.31 12.60 17.39
N ASP A 9 -4.08 11.51 18.11
CA ASP A 9 -4.06 10.16 17.53
C ASP A 9 -5.44 9.78 16.95
N ARG A 10 -6.52 10.19 17.61
CA ARG A 10 -7.90 9.95 17.14
C ARG A 10 -8.23 10.75 15.88
N LEU A 11 -7.85 12.04 15.84
CA LEU A 11 -8.03 12.87 14.65
C LEU A 11 -7.24 12.32 13.46
N ARG A 12 -5.96 11.96 13.68
CA ARG A 12 -5.11 11.32 12.67
C ARG A 12 -5.74 10.04 12.12
N ALA A 13 -6.29 9.20 12.99
CA ALA A 13 -6.97 7.97 12.56
C ALA A 13 -8.20 8.28 11.69
N GLN A 14 -9.02 9.26 12.09
CA GLN A 14 -10.22 9.66 11.34
C GLN A 14 -9.90 10.25 9.97
N GLU A 15 -8.88 11.11 9.88
CA GLU A 15 -8.42 11.67 8.60
C GLU A 15 -7.91 10.57 7.67
N PHE A 16 -7.15 9.62 8.23
CA PHE A 16 -6.65 8.48 7.46
C PHE A 16 -7.79 7.56 6.99
N GLU A 17 -8.76 7.28 7.86
CA GLU A 17 -9.96 6.50 7.49
C GLU A 17 -10.75 7.17 6.38
N ALA A 18 -10.97 8.48 6.46
CA ALA A 18 -11.65 9.24 5.41
C ALA A 18 -10.89 9.18 4.07
N PHE A 19 -9.55 9.29 4.12
CA PHE A 19 -8.71 9.09 2.95
C PHE A 19 -8.86 7.67 2.36
N VAL A 20 -8.76 6.63 3.18
CA VAL A 20 -8.88 5.24 2.71
C VAL A 20 -10.27 4.97 2.15
N ALA A 21 -11.33 5.51 2.75
CA ALA A 21 -12.69 5.41 2.23
C ALA A 21 -12.81 6.05 0.82
N GLY A 22 -12.17 7.20 0.58
CA GLY A 22 -12.22 7.91 -0.69
C GLY A 22 -11.26 7.40 -1.78
N ALA A 23 -10.15 6.76 -1.40
CA ALA A 23 -9.07 6.37 -2.32
C ALA A 23 -8.80 4.87 -2.39
N GLY A 24 -9.26 4.09 -1.41
CA GLY A 24 -8.93 2.67 -1.25
C GLY A 24 -9.26 1.83 -2.48
N GLY A 25 -10.43 2.07 -3.11
CA GLY A 25 -10.81 1.37 -4.33
C GLY A 25 -9.86 1.61 -5.50
N ARG A 26 -9.44 2.86 -5.73
CA ARG A 26 -8.48 3.21 -6.81
C ARG A 26 -7.09 2.66 -6.53
N LEU A 27 -6.68 2.68 -5.26
CA LEU A 27 -5.39 2.10 -4.83
C LEU A 27 -5.38 0.58 -4.96
N LEU A 28 -6.47 -0.10 -4.61
CA LEU A 28 -6.62 -1.54 -4.79
C LEU A 28 -6.63 -1.93 -6.26
N HIS A 29 -7.32 -1.16 -7.10
CA HIS A 29 -7.28 -1.36 -8.56
C HIS A 29 -5.84 -1.23 -9.09
N THR A 30 -5.11 -0.20 -8.67
CA THR A 30 -3.69 -0.02 -9.04
C THR A 30 -2.83 -1.21 -8.60
N ALA A 31 -2.99 -1.68 -7.35
CA ALA A 31 -2.27 -2.84 -6.85
C ALA A 31 -2.61 -4.11 -7.65
N THR A 32 -3.87 -4.28 -8.05
CA THR A 32 -4.34 -5.42 -8.86
C THR A 32 -3.70 -5.40 -10.25
N LEU A 33 -3.58 -4.22 -10.88
CA LEU A 33 -2.87 -4.07 -12.15
C LEU A 33 -1.38 -4.41 -12.02
N LEU A 34 -0.73 -3.99 -10.93
CA LEU A 34 0.68 -4.30 -10.68
C LEU A 34 0.91 -5.79 -10.47
N THR A 35 0.03 -6.48 -9.74
CA THR A 35 0.18 -7.92 -9.44
C THR A 35 -0.34 -8.84 -10.52
N ALA A 36 -1.05 -8.31 -11.52
CA ALA A 36 -1.74 -9.06 -12.57
C ALA A 36 -2.71 -10.13 -12.04
N GLU A 37 -3.32 -9.87 -10.87
CA GLU A 37 -4.33 -10.75 -10.29
C GLU A 37 -5.74 -10.45 -10.84
N PRO A 38 -6.65 -11.43 -10.83
CA PRO A 38 -8.06 -11.19 -11.19
C PRO A 38 -8.72 -10.25 -10.17
N ALA A 39 -9.52 -9.30 -10.67
CA ALA A 39 -10.33 -8.43 -9.80
C ALA A 39 -11.60 -9.13 -9.26
N ALA A 40 -11.99 -10.26 -9.85
CA ALA A 40 -13.17 -11.03 -9.47
C ALA A 40 -12.88 -12.54 -9.54
N PRO A 41 -13.52 -13.36 -8.67
CA PRO A 41 -14.40 -12.96 -7.56
C PRO A 41 -13.65 -12.22 -6.44
N ALA A 42 -14.38 -11.63 -5.49
CA ALA A 42 -13.76 -10.93 -4.36
C ALA A 42 -12.79 -11.87 -3.62
N GLY A 43 -11.59 -11.36 -3.31
CA GLY A 43 -10.51 -12.14 -2.69
C GLY A 43 -9.60 -12.88 -3.67
N ALA A 44 -9.85 -12.83 -4.99
CA ALA A 44 -8.97 -13.39 -6.00
C ALA A 44 -7.63 -12.65 -6.15
N ASN A 45 -7.50 -11.44 -5.57
CA ASN A 45 -6.33 -10.58 -5.62
C ASN A 45 -5.60 -10.46 -4.26
N ALA A 46 -5.37 -11.60 -3.61
CA ALA A 46 -4.78 -11.66 -2.27
C ALA A 46 -3.40 -10.98 -2.18
N ARG A 47 -2.57 -11.05 -3.23
CA ARG A 47 -1.27 -10.37 -3.25
C ARG A 47 -1.43 -8.85 -3.38
N ALA A 48 -2.35 -8.37 -4.21
CA ALA A 48 -2.67 -6.95 -4.34
C ALA A 48 -3.15 -6.37 -3.02
N GLN A 49 -4.02 -7.09 -2.31
CA GLN A 49 -4.52 -6.70 -0.99
C GLN A 49 -3.39 -6.59 0.05
N ARG A 50 -2.49 -7.59 0.10
CA ARG A 50 -1.31 -7.54 0.99
C ARG A 50 -0.38 -6.38 0.66
N LEU A 51 -0.11 -6.16 -0.63
CA LEU A 51 0.73 -5.06 -1.11
C LEU A 51 0.13 -3.70 -0.73
N LEU A 52 -1.18 -3.51 -0.94
CA LEU A 52 -1.90 -2.30 -0.55
C LEU A 52 -1.89 -2.09 0.96
N CYS A 53 -2.17 -3.13 1.75
CA CYS A 53 -2.16 -3.05 3.20
C CYS A 53 -0.79 -2.58 3.72
N ALA A 54 0.30 -3.13 3.19
CA ALA A 54 1.65 -2.72 3.56
C ALA A 54 1.96 -1.26 3.16
N ALA A 55 1.50 -0.81 1.98
CA ALA A 55 1.64 0.58 1.54
C ALA A 55 0.87 1.53 2.46
N LEU A 56 -0.41 1.23 2.74
CA LEU A 56 -1.25 2.00 3.65
C LEU A 56 -0.69 2.07 5.06
N ALA A 57 -0.17 0.97 5.61
CA ALA A 57 0.46 0.96 6.92
C ALA A 57 1.67 1.90 6.98
N ARG A 58 2.46 1.97 5.89
CA ARG A 58 3.59 2.90 5.80
C ARG A 58 3.15 4.34 5.67
N THR A 59 2.16 4.63 4.81
CA THR A 59 1.58 5.97 4.70
C THR A 59 1.01 6.41 6.05
N TYR A 60 0.27 5.54 6.74
CA TYR A 60 -0.25 5.83 8.06
C TYR A 60 0.87 6.14 9.05
N ALA A 61 1.93 5.33 9.10
CA ALA A 61 3.07 5.57 9.98
C ALA A 61 3.77 6.92 9.74
N GLU A 62 3.69 7.46 8.53
CA GLU A 62 4.25 8.75 8.14
C GLU A 62 3.22 9.88 8.07
N TRP A 63 1.97 9.65 8.50
CA TRP A 63 0.86 10.58 8.29
C TRP A 63 1.16 12.01 8.75
N ASP A 64 1.66 12.16 9.98
CA ASP A 64 2.01 13.47 10.55
C ASP A 64 3.19 14.15 9.84
N ARG A 65 3.97 13.40 9.05
CA ARG A 65 5.15 13.88 8.33
C ARG A 65 4.87 14.25 6.87
N LEU A 66 3.65 14.03 6.37
CA LEU A 66 3.30 14.28 4.96
C LEU A 66 3.47 15.77 4.56
N ARG A 67 3.57 16.74 5.48
CA ARG A 67 3.89 18.17 5.19
C ARG A 67 3.11 18.81 4.01
N GLY A 68 1.90 18.35 3.72
CA GLY A 68 1.08 18.83 2.60
C GLY A 68 1.27 18.06 1.27
N GLU A 69 2.07 17.01 1.25
CA GLU A 69 2.09 16.01 0.17
C GLU A 69 0.71 15.34 0.04
N ASP A 70 0.30 15.05 -1.20
CA ASP A 70 -0.94 14.30 -1.46
C ASP A 70 -0.80 12.86 -0.93
N PRO A 71 -1.63 12.44 0.05
CA PRO A 71 -1.59 11.09 0.59
C PRO A 71 -1.83 9.99 -0.47
N TYR A 72 -2.58 10.30 -1.52
CA TYR A 72 -2.83 9.37 -2.62
C TYR A 72 -1.54 9.11 -3.42
N ASP A 73 -0.85 10.17 -3.83
CA ASP A 73 0.42 10.08 -4.55
C ASP A 73 1.51 9.41 -3.71
N ARG A 74 1.63 9.75 -2.42
CA ARG A 74 2.57 9.09 -1.51
C ARG A 74 2.30 7.58 -1.43
N THR A 75 1.03 7.19 -1.30
CA THR A 75 0.64 5.78 -1.22
C THR A 75 0.91 5.05 -2.55
N ARG A 76 0.68 5.69 -3.71
CA ARG A 76 1.02 5.12 -5.02
C ARG A 76 2.52 4.91 -5.19
N GLN A 77 3.36 5.86 -4.78
CA GLN A 77 4.81 5.69 -4.82
C GLN A 77 5.25 4.52 -3.95
N GLU A 78 4.69 4.42 -2.75
CA GLU A 78 5.01 3.36 -1.83
C GLU A 78 4.57 1.97 -2.34
N LEU A 79 3.40 1.88 -3.01
CA LEU A 79 2.98 0.69 -3.76
C LEU A 79 4.01 0.28 -4.81
N ALA A 80 4.45 1.23 -5.65
CA ALA A 80 5.40 0.96 -6.73
C ALA A 80 6.76 0.49 -6.19
N VAL A 81 7.29 1.16 -5.15
CA VAL A 81 8.56 0.80 -4.51
C VAL A 81 8.50 -0.61 -3.91
N ARG A 82 7.41 -0.95 -3.21
CA ARG A 82 7.24 -2.29 -2.63
C ARG A 82 7.10 -3.36 -3.69
N PHE A 83 6.28 -3.12 -4.70
CA PHE A 83 6.10 -4.06 -5.81
C PHE A 83 7.43 -4.36 -6.51
N ALA A 84 8.20 -3.31 -6.82
CA ALA A 84 9.53 -3.47 -7.39
C ALA A 84 10.41 -4.34 -6.48
N ARG A 85 10.54 -4.00 -5.19
CA ARG A 85 11.36 -4.76 -4.23
C ARG A 85 10.95 -6.23 -4.09
N GLU A 86 9.66 -6.55 -4.17
CA GLU A 86 9.20 -7.94 -4.25
C GLU A 86 9.65 -8.62 -5.54
N ALA A 87 9.47 -7.97 -6.69
CA ALA A 87 9.88 -8.51 -7.98
C ALA A 87 11.40 -8.79 -8.04
N TRP A 88 12.23 -7.92 -7.45
CA TRP A 88 13.67 -8.13 -7.33
C TRP A 88 14.01 -9.35 -6.46
N ARG A 89 13.29 -9.55 -5.34
CA ARG A 89 13.50 -10.73 -4.47
C ARG A 89 13.12 -12.05 -5.15
N HIS A 90 12.07 -12.03 -5.99
CA HIS A 90 11.66 -13.19 -6.78
C HIS A 90 12.47 -13.40 -8.07
N ARG A 91 13.35 -12.45 -8.43
CA ARG A 91 14.29 -12.54 -9.57
C ARG A 91 15.59 -13.25 -9.24
N HIS A 92 15.81 -13.74 -8.02
CA HIS A 92 16.86 -14.74 -7.82
C HIS A 92 16.50 -15.97 -8.65
N PRO A 93 17.32 -16.34 -9.65
CA PRO A 93 17.02 -17.48 -10.47
C PRO A 93 17.11 -18.72 -9.57
N LEU A 94 15.97 -19.29 -9.21
CA LEU A 94 15.90 -20.74 -9.05
C LEU A 94 16.28 -21.28 -10.43
N GLY A 95 17.52 -21.77 -10.56
CA GLY A 95 18.18 -22.12 -11.82
C GLY A 95 17.20 -22.66 -12.86
N GLY A 96 16.91 -21.83 -13.87
CA GLY A 96 16.03 -22.20 -14.96
C GLY A 96 16.70 -23.20 -15.89
N VAL A 97 15.89 -24.01 -16.57
CA VAL A 97 16.26 -25.11 -17.50
C VAL A 97 17.15 -24.67 -18.68
N LEU A 98 17.41 -23.38 -18.87
CA LEU A 98 18.31 -22.85 -19.91
C LEU A 98 19.77 -22.70 -19.45
N GLY A 99 20.13 -23.23 -18.29
CA GLY A 99 21.54 -23.35 -17.85
C GLY A 99 22.24 -24.58 -18.42
N ARG A 100 22.19 -24.80 -19.73
CA ARG A 100 23.00 -25.82 -20.41
C ARG A 100 23.54 -25.32 -21.74
#